data_AF-A0A7Y5Q302-F1
#
_entry.id   AF-A0A7Y5Q302-F1
#
_cell.length_a   1.000
_cell.length_b   1.000
_cell.length_c   1.000
_cell.angle_alpha   90.00
_cell.angle_beta   90.00
_cell.angle_gamma   90.00
#
_symmetry.space_group_name_H-M   'P 1'
#
loop_
_entity.id
_entity.type
_entity.pdbx_description
1 polymer ?
#
loop_
_entity_poly.entity_id
_entity_poly.type
_entity_poly.pdbx_seq_one_letter_code
_entity_poly.pdbx_strand_id
1 'polypeptide(L)'
;MRNPEPTPDIATRLETACLPIMEEWLGDIEALGLEDLKAVPEENLRIWAFMLVRRVVEFVAREMGAEVRLDGGREDFKQLFFKSACLVVDAIDSQVAYTAGRSIRVAEYAGRLASMKGLTDEEIHDIEYAARIHNLGLVNSSQRIFRMPRRLSPAELSMARNHSQVGADIMRPIEFLAEIVPMVRCHHAHWDGSGFPPGLEGEQIPIGARIIHLADAYEAMCSERPHRPAMSRDEALNEIQKQSKKQFDPGLVAIAHVLT
;
A
#
# COMPACT_ATOMS: atom_id res chain seq x y z
N MET A 1 2.72 40.31 4.62
CA MET A 1 1.67 39.28 4.53
C MET A 1 2.28 37.97 4.97
N ARG A 2 1.78 37.37 6.08
CA ARG A 2 2.19 36.02 6.47
C ARG A 2 1.68 35.06 5.39
N ASN A 3 2.54 34.22 4.84
CA ASN A 3 2.07 33.09 4.03
C ASN A 3 1.09 32.27 4.88
N PRO A 4 -0.03 31.81 4.32
CA PRO A 4 -0.92 30.90 5.03
C PRO A 4 -0.10 29.67 5.45
N GLU A 5 -0.29 29.21 6.69
CA GLU A 5 0.35 27.98 7.12
C GLU A 5 -0.11 26.83 6.19
N PRO A 6 0.81 25.94 5.81
CA PRO A 6 0.47 24.81 4.95
C PRO A 6 -0.65 24.00 5.60
N THR A 7 -1.68 23.68 4.83
CA THR A 7 -2.76 22.83 5.29
C THR A 7 -2.18 21.52 5.80
N PRO A 8 -2.53 21.07 7.02
CA PRO A 8 -1.99 19.83 7.57
C PRO A 8 -2.31 18.66 6.64
N ASP A 9 -1.35 17.75 6.45
CA ASP A 9 -1.59 16.56 5.63
C ASP A 9 -2.61 15.62 6.29
N ILE A 10 -3.17 14.69 5.50
CA ILE A 10 -4.24 13.78 5.95
C ILE A 10 -3.82 13.00 7.21
N ALA A 11 -2.54 12.65 7.33
CA ALA A 11 -2.03 11.96 8.52
C ALA A 11 -2.15 12.83 9.78
N THR A 12 -1.72 14.10 9.71
CA THR A 12 -1.84 15.04 10.83
C THR A 12 -3.31 15.30 11.21
N ARG A 13 -4.20 15.36 10.21
CA ARG A 13 -5.64 15.55 10.43
C ARG A 13 -6.29 14.32 11.04
N LEU A 14 -5.90 13.12 10.61
CA LEU A 14 -6.34 11.87 11.21
C LEU A 14 -5.86 11.77 12.65
N GLU A 15 -4.59 12.07 12.95
CA GLU A 15 -4.07 12.10 14.33
C GLU A 15 -4.90 13.03 15.23
N THR A 16 -5.29 14.20 14.73
CA THR A 16 -6.13 15.15 15.45
C THR A 16 -7.58 14.65 15.61
N ALA A 17 -8.09 13.91 14.62
CA ALA A 17 -9.46 13.39 14.61
C ALA A 17 -9.60 12.03 15.31
N CYS A 18 -8.51 11.33 15.62
CA CYS A 18 -8.54 10.02 16.28
C CYS A 18 -9.36 10.04 17.57
N LEU A 19 -9.10 11.00 18.46
CA LEU A 19 -9.83 11.10 19.72
C LEU A 19 -11.31 11.43 19.50
N PRO A 20 -11.69 12.46 18.70
CA PRO A 20 -13.09 12.70 18.34
C PRO A 20 -13.80 11.49 17.73
N ILE A 21 -13.17 10.76 16.80
CA ILE A 21 -13.75 9.56 16.17
C ILE A 21 -14.00 8.47 17.21
N MET A 22 -13.06 8.26 18.13
CA MET A 22 -13.22 7.30 19.22
C MET A 22 -14.29 7.73 20.22
N GLU A 23 -14.38 9.01 20.55
CA GLU A 23 -15.41 9.56 21.44
C GLU A 23 -16.81 9.40 20.83
N GLU A 24 -16.99 9.71 19.54
CA GLU A 24 -18.27 9.48 18.86
C GLU A 24 -18.61 7.99 18.78
N TRP A 25 -17.63 7.11 18.53
CA TRP A 25 -17.83 5.66 18.51
C TRP A 25 -18.22 5.10 19.88
N LEU A 26 -17.58 5.56 20.97
CA LEU A 26 -17.96 5.22 22.33
C LEU A 26 -19.35 5.76 22.67
N GLY A 27 -19.68 6.98 22.20
CA GLY A 27 -21.01 7.57 22.34
C GLY A 27 -22.12 6.75 21.68
N ASP A 28 -21.85 6.11 20.53
CA ASP A 28 -22.81 5.18 19.91
C ASP A 28 -23.07 3.94 20.78
N ILE A 29 -22.04 3.45 21.49
CA ILE A 29 -22.16 2.33 22.45
C ILE A 29 -23.02 2.76 23.65
N GLU A 30 -22.72 3.94 24.20
CA GLU A 30 -23.47 4.53 25.32
C GLU A 30 -24.94 4.81 24.97
N ALA A 31 -25.22 5.22 23.73
CA ALA A 31 -26.57 5.48 23.23
C ALA A 31 -27.47 4.23 23.24
N LEU A 32 -26.89 3.03 23.33
CA LEU A 32 -27.62 1.77 23.47
C LEU A 32 -27.79 1.31 24.93
N GLY A 33 -27.43 2.17 25.89
CA GLY A 33 -27.54 1.91 27.32
C GLY A 33 -26.42 1.04 27.88
N LEU A 34 -25.32 0.88 27.15
CA LEU A 34 -24.11 0.18 27.62
C LEU A 34 -23.15 1.20 28.24
N GLU A 35 -22.67 0.94 29.45
CA GLU A 35 -21.81 1.89 30.17
C GLU A 35 -20.44 2.10 29.50
N ASP A 36 -19.89 1.04 28.91
CA ASP A 36 -18.63 1.09 28.17
C ASP A 36 -18.48 -0.13 27.25
N LEU A 37 -17.32 -0.23 26.59
CA LEU A 37 -16.97 -1.34 25.71
C LEU A 37 -16.98 -2.72 26.42
N LYS A 38 -16.74 -2.78 27.73
CA LYS A 38 -16.74 -4.05 28.49
C LYS A 38 -18.15 -4.57 28.70
N ALA A 39 -19.15 -3.69 28.66
CA ALA A 39 -20.56 -4.08 28.73
C ALA A 39 -21.10 -4.64 27.40
N VAL A 40 -20.34 -4.51 26.30
CA VAL A 40 -20.71 -5.07 25.00
C VAL A 40 -20.57 -6.60 25.03
N PRO A 41 -21.62 -7.37 24.68
CA PRO A 41 -21.53 -8.82 24.57
C PRO A 41 -20.43 -9.23 23.58
N GLU A 42 -19.66 -10.27 23.91
CA GLU A 42 -18.50 -10.69 23.12
C GLU A 42 -18.85 -11.01 21.65
N GLU A 43 -20.02 -11.62 21.44
CA GLU A 43 -20.60 -11.89 20.12
C GLU A 43 -20.82 -10.63 19.26
N ASN A 44 -21.00 -9.47 19.90
CA ASN A 44 -21.24 -8.18 19.25
C ASN A 44 -19.99 -7.31 19.15
N LEU A 45 -18.91 -7.61 19.89
CA LEU A 45 -17.65 -6.84 19.83
C LEU A 45 -17.10 -6.73 18.41
N ARG A 46 -17.29 -7.76 17.58
CA ARG A 46 -16.90 -7.75 16.16
C ARG A 46 -17.62 -6.67 15.36
N ILE A 47 -18.91 -6.46 15.63
CA ILE A 47 -19.73 -5.44 14.96
C ILE A 47 -19.27 -4.04 15.40
N TRP A 48 -18.96 -3.86 16.68
CA TRP A 48 -18.47 -2.58 17.20
C TRP A 48 -17.08 -2.21 16.69
N ALA A 49 -16.16 -3.17 16.66
CA ALA A 49 -14.85 -2.98 16.05
C ALA A 49 -14.97 -2.62 14.55
N PHE A 50 -15.89 -3.28 13.84
CA PHE A 50 -16.20 -2.94 12.45
C PHE A 50 -16.74 -1.51 12.32
N MET A 51 -17.64 -1.06 13.20
CA MET A 51 -18.17 0.30 13.19
C MET A 51 -17.07 1.36 13.43
N LEU A 52 -16.10 1.09 14.31
CA LEU A 52 -14.95 1.99 14.51
C LEU A 52 -14.11 2.09 13.23
N VAL A 53 -13.76 0.95 12.63
CA VAL A 53 -13.01 0.92 11.37
C VAL A 53 -13.78 1.68 10.29
N ARG A 54 -15.07 1.43 10.16
CA ARG A 54 -15.95 2.15 9.22
C ARG A 54 -15.91 3.67 9.44
N ARG A 55 -15.99 4.15 10.69
CA ARG A 55 -15.91 5.59 11.01
C ARG A 55 -14.56 6.20 10.60
N VAL A 56 -13.45 5.49 10.84
CA VAL A 56 -12.12 5.92 10.38
C VAL A 56 -12.06 6.01 8.86
N VAL A 57 -12.66 5.04 8.16
CA VAL A 57 -12.70 5.00 6.69
C VAL A 57 -13.53 6.11 6.10
N GLU A 58 -14.73 6.36 6.65
CA GLU A 58 -15.60 7.45 6.25
C GLU A 58 -14.93 8.81 6.48
N PHE A 59 -14.18 8.95 7.57
CA PHE A 59 -13.37 10.14 7.83
C PHE A 59 -12.30 10.33 6.74
N VAL A 60 -11.44 9.32 6.50
CA VAL A 60 -10.38 9.41 5.50
C VAL A 60 -10.96 9.69 4.10
N ALA A 61 -12.05 9.01 3.74
CA ALA A 61 -12.74 9.22 2.47
C ALA A 61 -13.24 10.66 2.30
N ARG A 62 -13.92 11.19 3.32
CA ARG A 62 -14.38 12.59 3.33
C ARG A 62 -13.21 13.55 3.16
N GLU A 63 -12.10 13.26 3.81
CA GLU A 63 -10.90 14.10 3.74
C GLU A 63 -10.22 14.11 2.38
N MET A 64 -10.40 13.04 1.62
CA MET A 64 -9.93 12.92 0.25
C MET A 64 -10.93 13.43 -0.79
N GLY A 65 -12.13 13.84 -0.38
CA GLY A 65 -13.23 14.12 -1.31
C GLY A 65 -13.71 12.88 -2.05
N ALA A 66 -13.45 11.68 -1.52
CA ALA A 66 -13.90 10.41 -2.07
C ALA A 66 -15.28 10.06 -1.49
N GLU A 67 -16.22 9.67 -2.36
CA GLU A 67 -17.46 9.06 -1.92
C GLU A 67 -17.22 7.58 -1.62
N VAL A 68 -17.38 7.20 -0.35
CA VAL A 68 -17.40 5.79 0.05
C VAL A 68 -18.83 5.42 0.39
N ARG A 69 -19.48 4.67 -0.51
CA ARG A 69 -20.70 3.93 -0.18
C ARG A 69 -20.31 2.59 0.40
N LEU A 70 -20.58 2.45 1.69
CA LEU A 70 -20.64 1.16 2.36
C LEU A 70 -22.10 0.74 2.34
N ASP A 71 -22.45 -0.15 1.41
CA ASP A 71 -23.82 -0.63 1.29
C ASP A 71 -24.09 -1.51 2.52
N GLY A 72 -25.09 -1.14 3.34
CA GLY A 72 -25.38 -1.74 4.65
C GLY A 72 -25.81 -3.22 4.66
N GLY A 73 -25.49 -3.99 3.62
CA GLY A 73 -25.55 -5.45 3.65
C GLY A 73 -24.41 -6.04 4.49
N ARG A 74 -24.37 -7.37 4.62
CA ARG A 74 -23.19 -8.08 5.15
C ARG A 74 -22.02 -7.83 4.19
N GLU A 75 -21.36 -6.69 4.33
CA GLU A 75 -20.09 -6.46 3.66
C GLU A 75 -19.13 -7.55 4.10
N ASP A 76 -18.52 -8.23 3.13
CA ASP A 76 -17.39 -9.09 3.42
C ASP A 76 -16.32 -8.20 4.06
N PHE A 77 -15.96 -8.50 5.31
CA PHE A 77 -14.92 -7.78 6.06
C PHE A 77 -13.63 -7.64 5.23
N LYS A 78 -13.33 -8.61 4.34
CA LYS A 78 -12.25 -8.53 3.37
C LYS A 78 -12.39 -7.33 2.41
N GLN A 79 -13.59 -7.11 1.86
CA GLN A 79 -13.85 -5.99 0.96
C GLN A 79 -13.77 -4.64 1.67
N LEU A 80 -14.37 -4.52 2.86
CA LEU A 80 -14.26 -3.26 3.61
C LEU A 80 -12.80 -2.98 3.94
N PHE A 81 -12.09 -3.96 4.50
CA PHE A 81 -10.67 -3.81 4.83
C PHE A 81 -9.87 -3.36 3.61
N PHE A 82 -10.07 -4.01 2.46
CA PHE A 82 -9.32 -3.68 1.26
C PHE A 82 -9.62 -2.26 0.76
N LYS A 83 -10.90 -1.87 0.70
CA LYS A 83 -11.29 -0.48 0.36
C LYS A 83 -10.65 0.53 1.31
N SER A 84 -10.65 0.23 2.60
CA SER A 84 -10.05 1.05 3.66
C SER A 84 -8.54 1.23 3.45
N ALA A 85 -7.83 0.12 3.24
CA ALA A 85 -6.39 0.12 2.99
C ALA A 85 -6.05 0.89 1.71
N CYS A 86 -6.85 0.73 0.64
CA CYS A 86 -6.70 1.48 -0.60
C CYS A 86 -6.83 2.99 -0.39
N LEU A 87 -7.81 3.44 0.39
CA LEU A 87 -8.00 4.86 0.70
C LEU A 87 -6.81 5.44 1.46
N VAL A 88 -6.29 4.71 2.45
CA VAL A 88 -5.09 5.13 3.18
C VAL A 88 -3.89 5.22 2.23
N VAL A 89 -3.71 4.25 1.34
CA VAL A 89 -2.63 4.27 0.35
C VAL A 89 -2.82 5.40 -0.66
N ASP A 90 -4.03 5.69 -1.10
CA ASP A 90 -4.32 6.81 -1.99
C ASP A 90 -4.04 8.15 -1.30
N ALA A 91 -4.36 8.27 -0.01
CA ALA A 91 -4.02 9.44 0.78
C ALA A 91 -2.49 9.62 0.81
N ILE A 92 -1.73 8.55 1.07
CA ILE A 92 -0.26 8.55 1.04
C ILE A 92 0.27 8.96 -0.34
N ASP A 93 -0.22 8.31 -1.41
CA ASP A 93 0.18 8.57 -2.80
C ASP A 93 -0.17 10.01 -3.23
N SER A 94 -1.24 10.61 -2.71
CA SER A 94 -1.67 11.97 -3.04
C SER A 94 -0.84 13.08 -2.38
N GLN A 95 -0.06 12.77 -1.35
CA GLN A 95 0.76 13.76 -0.65
C GLN A 95 1.88 14.35 -1.53
N VAL A 96 2.22 13.65 -2.61
CA VAL A 96 3.21 14.08 -3.58
C VAL A 96 2.56 14.06 -4.96
N ALA A 97 2.47 15.22 -5.60
CA ALA A 97 1.60 15.43 -6.78
C ALA A 97 1.81 14.41 -7.93
N TYR A 98 3.01 13.88 -8.11
CA TYR A 98 3.33 12.92 -9.17
C TYR A 98 3.10 11.44 -8.79
N THR A 99 2.84 11.12 -7.51
CA THR A 99 2.56 9.75 -7.06
C THR A 99 1.07 9.41 -7.00
N ALA A 100 0.17 10.36 -7.30
CA ALA A 100 -1.26 10.10 -7.33
C ALA A 100 -1.61 8.96 -8.31
N GLY A 101 -2.37 7.97 -7.82
CA GLY A 101 -2.76 6.78 -8.57
C GLY A 101 -1.62 5.83 -8.93
N ARG A 102 -0.44 5.99 -8.32
CA ARG A 102 0.72 5.10 -8.52
C ARG A 102 0.38 3.66 -8.17
N SER A 103 -0.14 3.44 -6.96
CA SER A 103 -0.42 2.09 -6.48
C SER A 103 -1.50 1.37 -7.32
N ILE A 104 -2.39 2.12 -7.98
CA ILE A 104 -3.35 1.58 -8.96
C ILE A 104 -2.61 1.07 -10.21
N ARG A 105 -1.74 1.89 -10.81
CA ARG A 105 -0.95 1.49 -11.98
C ARG A 105 -0.04 0.31 -11.69
N VAL A 106 0.58 0.28 -10.51
CA VAL A 106 1.42 -0.86 -10.08
C VAL A 106 0.60 -2.14 -9.99
N ALA A 107 -0.63 -2.08 -9.47
CA ALA A 107 -1.53 -3.23 -9.44
C ALA A 107 -1.91 -3.70 -10.86
N GLU A 108 -2.26 -2.79 -11.76
CA GLU A 108 -2.57 -3.11 -13.16
C GLU A 108 -1.38 -3.79 -13.87
N TYR A 109 -0.18 -3.26 -13.69
CA TYR A 109 1.05 -3.84 -14.24
C TYR A 109 1.35 -5.22 -13.64
N ALA A 110 1.16 -5.38 -12.33
CA ALA A 110 1.35 -6.65 -11.65
C ALA A 110 0.36 -7.73 -12.16
N GLY A 111 -0.91 -7.38 -12.34
CA GLY A 111 -1.92 -8.28 -12.91
C GLY A 111 -1.58 -8.73 -14.33
N ARG A 112 -1.14 -7.81 -15.19
CA ARG A 112 -0.69 -8.13 -16.57
C ARG A 112 0.49 -9.10 -16.59
N LEU A 113 1.48 -8.89 -15.71
CA LEU A 113 2.62 -9.80 -15.58
C LEU A 113 2.21 -11.17 -15.03
N ALA A 114 1.38 -11.19 -13.99
CA ALA A 114 0.88 -12.42 -13.37
C ALA A 114 0.08 -13.27 -14.36
N SER A 115 -0.81 -12.64 -15.13
CA SER A 115 -1.57 -13.27 -16.20
C SER A 115 -0.66 -13.85 -17.29
N MET A 116 0.31 -13.07 -17.78
CA MET A 116 1.25 -13.55 -18.79
C MET A 116 2.18 -14.66 -18.26
N LYS A 117 2.45 -14.68 -16.95
CA LYS A 117 3.20 -15.75 -16.29
C LYS A 117 2.41 -17.07 -16.20
N GLY A 118 1.10 -17.04 -16.43
CA GLY A 118 0.21 -18.20 -16.37
C GLY A 118 -0.26 -18.55 -14.96
N LEU A 119 -0.33 -17.57 -14.05
CA LEU A 119 -0.90 -17.76 -12.72
C LEU A 119 -2.43 -17.88 -12.78
N THR A 120 -3.01 -18.49 -11.76
CA THR A 120 -4.47 -18.63 -11.63
C THR A 120 -5.15 -17.30 -11.33
N ASP A 121 -6.46 -17.19 -11.61
CA ASP A 121 -7.23 -15.97 -11.33
C ASP A 121 -7.16 -15.56 -9.85
N GLU A 122 -7.13 -16.53 -8.93
CA GLU A 122 -6.98 -16.29 -7.49
C GLU A 122 -5.61 -15.71 -7.15
N GLU A 123 -4.53 -16.29 -7.66
CA GLU A 123 -3.17 -15.77 -7.47
C GLU A 123 -2.99 -14.38 -8.09
N ILE A 124 -3.56 -14.14 -9.28
CA ILE A 124 -3.54 -12.82 -9.93
C ILE A 124 -4.23 -11.80 -9.03
N HIS A 125 -5.41 -12.13 -8.51
CA HIS A 125 -6.18 -11.25 -7.65
C HIS A 125 -5.44 -10.89 -6.35
N ASP A 126 -4.82 -11.88 -5.69
CA ASP A 126 -4.03 -11.65 -4.48
C ASP A 126 -2.77 -10.81 -4.78
N ILE A 127 -2.13 -11.00 -5.94
CA ILE A 127 -1.00 -10.17 -6.37
C ILE A 127 -1.43 -8.73 -6.67
N GLU A 128 -2.55 -8.53 -7.36
CA GLU A 128 -3.11 -7.20 -7.62
C GLU A 128 -3.46 -6.49 -6.30
N TYR A 129 -4.03 -7.22 -5.34
CA TYR A 129 -4.32 -6.71 -4.01
C TYR A 129 -3.05 -6.34 -3.25
N ALA A 130 -2.07 -7.23 -3.20
CA ALA A 130 -0.78 -6.95 -2.59
C ALA A 130 -0.09 -5.73 -3.24
N ALA A 131 -0.12 -5.65 -4.56
CA ALA A 131 0.41 -4.52 -5.32
C ALA A 131 -0.33 -3.22 -5.01
N ARG A 132 -1.65 -3.26 -4.86
CA ARG A 132 -2.46 -2.08 -4.58
C ARG A 132 -2.18 -1.47 -3.21
N ILE A 133 -1.80 -2.30 -2.23
CA ILE A 133 -1.58 -1.88 -0.84
C ILE A 133 -0.12 -2.00 -0.38
N HIS A 134 0.84 -2.25 -1.28
CA HIS A 134 2.25 -2.50 -0.92
C HIS A 134 2.89 -1.36 -0.10
N ASN A 135 2.40 -0.13 -0.29
CA ASN A 135 2.86 1.08 0.39
C ASN A 135 2.08 1.40 1.68
N LEU A 136 1.19 0.53 2.17
CA LEU A 136 0.40 0.79 3.38
C LEU A 136 1.28 1.15 4.60
N GLY A 137 2.46 0.55 4.70
CA GLY A 137 3.41 0.84 5.79
C GLY A 137 4.07 2.22 5.72
N LEU A 138 3.84 3.00 4.66
CA LEU A 138 4.23 4.42 4.60
C LEU A 138 3.33 5.29 5.47
N VAL A 139 2.32 4.75 6.16
CA VAL A 139 1.56 5.48 7.18
C VAL A 139 2.47 6.05 8.30
N ASN A 140 3.65 5.47 8.52
CA ASN A 140 4.61 5.97 9.50
C ASN A 140 5.42 7.18 9.01
N SER A 141 6.18 7.81 9.92
CA SER A 141 6.93 9.05 9.72
C SER A 141 8.02 9.01 8.62
N SER A 142 8.23 7.87 7.95
CA SER A 142 9.14 7.72 6.80
C SER A 142 8.70 8.52 5.56
N GLN A 143 7.46 9.01 5.50
CA GLN A 143 6.95 9.87 4.41
C GLN A 143 7.84 11.08 4.13
N ARG A 144 8.40 11.70 5.18
CA ARG A 144 9.26 12.90 5.05
C ARG A 144 10.52 12.63 4.23
N ILE A 145 11.02 11.39 4.23
CA ILE A 145 12.21 10.99 3.48
C ILE A 145 11.92 11.04 1.98
N PHE A 146 10.73 10.61 1.54
CA PHE A 146 10.36 10.59 0.13
C PHE A 146 10.14 11.97 -0.49
N ARG A 147 9.99 13.03 0.33
CA ARG A 147 9.84 14.42 -0.13
C ARG A 147 11.19 15.13 -0.37
N MET A 148 12.33 14.47 -0.13
CA MET A 148 13.64 15.10 -0.28
C MET A 148 13.95 15.41 -1.76
N PRO A 149 14.35 16.65 -2.13
CA PRO A 149 14.66 17.03 -3.51
C PRO A 149 16.03 16.52 -4.00
N ARG A 150 16.60 15.53 -3.31
CA ARG A 150 17.93 14.96 -3.55
C ARG A 150 17.89 13.45 -3.48
N ARG A 151 18.96 12.81 -3.94
CA ARG A 151 19.17 11.38 -3.68
C ARG A 151 19.25 11.11 -2.17
N LEU A 152 18.65 10.01 -1.76
CA LEU A 152 18.67 9.53 -0.39
C LEU A 152 20.03 8.87 -0.08
N SER A 153 20.51 9.05 1.15
CA SER A 153 21.67 8.32 1.67
C SER A 153 21.32 6.85 1.89
N PRO A 154 22.32 5.94 1.99
CA PRO A 154 22.06 4.52 2.29
C PRO A 154 21.25 4.30 3.58
N ALA A 155 21.48 5.11 4.62
CA ALA A 155 20.72 5.05 5.87
C ALA A 155 19.25 5.46 5.66
N GLU A 156 19.01 6.55 4.94
CA GLU A 156 17.66 7.02 4.59
C GLU A 156 16.93 6.00 3.70
N LEU A 157 17.63 5.35 2.77
CA LEU A 157 17.07 4.26 1.94
C LEU A 157 16.68 3.05 2.79
N SER A 158 17.50 2.67 3.77
CA SER A 158 17.18 1.58 4.69
C SER A 158 15.93 1.91 5.51
N MET A 159 15.83 3.13 6.05
CA MET A 159 14.65 3.61 6.77
C MET A 159 13.41 3.67 5.87
N ALA A 160 13.57 4.12 4.62
CA ALA A 160 12.50 4.16 3.64
C ALA A 160 11.97 2.75 3.34
N ARG A 161 12.87 1.76 3.16
CA ARG A 161 12.50 0.35 2.91
C ARG A 161 11.77 -0.32 4.06
N ASN A 162 11.89 0.20 5.28
CA ASN A 162 11.18 -0.29 6.46
C ASN A 162 9.65 -0.27 6.30
N HIS A 163 9.09 0.51 5.36
CA HIS A 163 7.65 0.51 5.11
C HIS A 163 7.12 -0.87 4.70
N SER A 164 7.90 -1.68 4.00
CA SER A 164 7.49 -3.04 3.60
C SER A 164 7.26 -3.92 4.82
N GLN A 165 8.18 -3.85 5.81
CA GLN A 165 8.07 -4.55 7.08
C GLN A 165 6.89 -4.01 7.90
N VAL A 166 6.74 -2.69 8.01
CA VAL A 166 5.63 -2.08 8.76
C VAL A 166 4.27 -2.40 8.15
N GLY A 167 4.15 -2.37 6.82
CA GLY A 167 2.94 -2.77 6.12
C GLY A 167 2.61 -4.24 6.38
N ALA A 168 3.61 -5.11 6.30
CA ALA A 168 3.45 -6.52 6.65
C ALA A 168 3.01 -6.70 8.12
N ASP A 169 3.58 -5.97 9.07
CA ASP A 169 3.24 -6.07 10.49
C ASP A 169 1.81 -5.57 10.79
N ILE A 170 1.34 -4.54 10.09
CA ILE A 170 -0.05 -4.06 10.15
C ILE A 170 -1.02 -5.16 9.69
N MET A 171 -0.68 -5.85 8.60
CA MET A 171 -1.57 -6.85 7.98
C MET A 171 -1.47 -8.25 8.59
N ARG A 172 -0.33 -8.59 9.21
CA ARG A 172 -0.03 -9.92 9.77
C ARG A 172 -1.11 -10.52 10.69
N PRO A 173 -1.82 -9.74 11.54
CA PRO A 173 -2.88 -10.30 12.39
C PRO A 173 -4.14 -10.74 11.63
N ILE A 174 -4.26 -10.44 10.34
CA ILE A 174 -5.48 -10.63 9.55
C ILE A 174 -5.35 -11.91 8.72
N GLU A 175 -6.08 -12.95 9.12
CA GLU A 175 -5.92 -14.31 8.58
C GLU A 175 -6.12 -14.40 7.06
N PHE A 176 -7.13 -13.72 6.50
CA PHE A 176 -7.37 -13.75 5.06
C PHE A 176 -6.32 -13.01 4.21
N LEU A 177 -5.33 -12.35 4.83
CA LEU A 177 -4.20 -11.71 4.15
C LEU A 177 -2.92 -12.55 4.22
N ALA A 178 -2.99 -13.79 4.71
CA ALA A 178 -1.81 -14.64 4.92
C ALA A 178 -0.93 -14.78 3.65
N GLU A 179 -1.54 -14.90 2.47
CA GLU A 179 -0.83 -14.99 1.19
C GLU A 179 -0.29 -13.64 0.69
N ILE A 180 -0.95 -12.53 1.04
CA ILE A 180 -0.58 -11.17 0.62
C ILE A 180 0.61 -10.64 1.43
N VAL A 181 0.67 -10.95 2.74
CA VAL A 181 1.66 -10.39 3.67
C VAL A 181 3.11 -10.66 3.22
N PRO A 182 3.51 -11.88 2.79
CA PRO A 182 4.85 -12.13 2.28
C PRO A 182 5.17 -11.32 1.02
N MET A 183 4.19 -11.11 0.14
CA MET A 183 4.38 -10.34 -1.09
C MET A 183 4.70 -8.88 -0.76
N VAL A 184 3.92 -8.26 0.14
CA VAL A 184 4.16 -6.88 0.58
C VAL A 184 5.45 -6.77 1.38
N ARG A 185 5.78 -7.74 2.23
CA ARG A 185 7.03 -7.70 3.00
C ARG A 185 8.27 -7.74 2.10
N CYS A 186 8.21 -8.50 1.01
CA CYS A 186 9.39 -8.83 0.21
C CYS A 186 9.47 -8.10 -1.14
N HIS A 187 8.59 -7.13 -1.43
CA HIS A 187 8.58 -6.44 -2.74
C HIS A 187 9.81 -5.54 -3.02
N HIS A 188 10.73 -5.37 -2.06
CA HIS A 188 12.05 -4.75 -2.27
C HIS A 188 13.19 -5.79 -2.36
N ALA A 189 12.89 -7.08 -2.36
CA ALA A 189 13.88 -8.13 -2.53
C ALA A 189 14.38 -8.14 -3.98
N HIS A 190 15.69 -8.27 -4.14
CA HIS A 190 16.34 -8.38 -5.45
C HIS A 190 16.62 -9.84 -5.74
N TRP A 191 16.53 -10.23 -7.01
CA TRP A 191 16.83 -11.59 -7.47
C TRP A 191 18.18 -12.13 -6.99
N ASP A 192 19.22 -11.29 -6.92
CA ASP A 192 20.57 -11.65 -6.47
C ASP A 192 20.78 -11.61 -4.95
N GLY A 193 19.74 -11.38 -4.16
CA GLY A 193 19.82 -11.31 -2.70
C GLY A 193 20.33 -9.99 -2.12
N SER A 194 20.66 -8.99 -2.95
CA SER A 194 21.12 -7.67 -2.49
C SER A 194 20.01 -6.73 -2.00
N GLY A 195 18.76 -7.15 -2.11
CA GLY A 195 17.57 -6.36 -1.76
C GLY A 195 17.20 -6.39 -0.28
N PHE A 196 15.94 -6.07 0.03
CA PHE A 196 15.42 -6.05 1.40
C PHE A 196 14.04 -6.74 1.49
N PRO A 197 13.75 -7.56 2.53
CA PRO A 197 14.67 -7.99 3.59
C PRO A 197 15.85 -8.82 3.04
N PRO A 198 17.03 -8.77 3.68
CA PRO A 198 18.20 -9.49 3.20
C PRO A 198 18.02 -11.00 3.37
N GLY A 199 18.74 -11.77 2.56
CA GLY A 199 18.82 -13.24 2.71
C GLY A 199 17.79 -14.04 1.93
N LEU A 200 17.01 -13.40 1.05
CA LEU A 200 16.18 -14.10 0.05
C LEU A 200 16.79 -13.89 -1.34
N GLU A 201 17.01 -14.97 -2.08
CA GLU A 201 17.51 -14.93 -3.46
C GLU A 201 16.68 -15.80 -4.39
N GLY A 202 16.62 -15.40 -5.66
CA GLY A 202 15.92 -16.14 -6.72
C GLY A 202 14.48 -16.50 -6.34
N GLU A 203 14.19 -17.79 -6.38
CA GLU A 203 12.84 -18.34 -6.14
C GLU A 203 12.46 -18.43 -4.66
N GLN A 204 13.38 -18.14 -3.74
CA GLN A 204 13.03 -17.96 -2.32
C GLN A 204 12.16 -16.72 -2.11
N ILE A 205 12.20 -15.77 -3.05
CA ILE A 205 11.35 -14.60 -3.06
C ILE A 205 9.96 -15.01 -3.59
N PRO A 206 8.87 -14.73 -2.85
CA PRO A 206 7.52 -15.01 -3.31
C PRO A 206 7.29 -14.46 -4.73
N ILE A 207 6.64 -15.23 -5.59
CA ILE A 207 6.41 -14.83 -6.99
C ILE A 207 5.68 -13.47 -7.08
N GLY A 208 4.70 -13.25 -6.20
CA GLY A 208 4.00 -11.97 -6.10
C GLY A 208 4.92 -10.81 -5.74
N ALA A 209 5.87 -10.99 -4.80
CA ALA A 209 6.87 -9.96 -4.49
C ALA A 209 7.77 -9.64 -5.69
N ARG A 210 8.19 -10.64 -6.46
CA ARG A 210 9.01 -10.44 -7.68
C ARG A 210 8.23 -9.67 -8.75
N ILE A 211 6.94 -9.97 -8.92
CA ILE A 211 6.05 -9.29 -9.86
C ILE A 211 5.84 -7.83 -9.43
N ILE A 212 5.49 -7.60 -8.16
CA ILE A 212 5.29 -6.25 -7.61
C ILE A 212 6.57 -5.43 -7.73
N HIS A 213 7.74 -6.01 -7.45
CA HIS A 213 9.02 -5.31 -7.56
C HIS A 213 9.28 -4.79 -8.97
N LEU A 214 9.05 -5.63 -10.00
CA LEU A 214 9.23 -5.25 -11.40
C LEU A 214 8.18 -4.20 -11.84
N ALA A 215 6.92 -4.40 -11.48
CA ALA A 215 5.83 -3.48 -11.77
C ALA A 215 6.07 -2.10 -11.14
N ASP A 216 6.49 -2.06 -9.87
CA ASP A 216 6.77 -0.83 -9.14
C ASP A 216 7.98 -0.08 -9.72
N ALA A 217 9.03 -0.81 -10.11
CA ALA A 217 10.18 -0.22 -10.79
C ALA A 217 9.80 0.36 -12.16
N TYR A 218 8.99 -0.35 -12.96
CA TYR A 218 8.54 0.13 -14.26
C TYR A 218 7.69 1.41 -14.14
N GLU A 219 6.72 1.43 -13.22
CA GLU A 219 5.92 2.62 -12.91
C GLU A 219 6.85 3.77 -12.48
N ALA A 220 7.78 3.49 -11.57
CA ALA A 220 8.73 4.48 -11.08
C ALA A 220 9.61 5.06 -12.20
N MET A 221 9.99 4.25 -13.19
CA MET A 221 10.80 4.65 -14.34
C MET A 221 10.02 5.53 -15.31
N CYS A 222 8.77 5.18 -15.60
CA CYS A 222 7.89 5.88 -16.55
C CYS A 222 7.21 7.14 -15.96
N SER A 223 7.26 7.33 -14.64
CA SER A 223 6.70 8.49 -13.97
C SER A 223 7.74 9.61 -13.78
N GLU A 224 7.30 10.85 -13.95
CA GLU A 224 8.12 12.04 -13.71
C GLU A 224 8.40 12.21 -12.21
N ARG A 225 9.63 12.59 -11.85
CA ARG A 225 10.05 12.80 -10.45
C ARG A 225 10.80 14.14 -10.32
N PRO A 226 10.83 14.79 -9.14
CA PRO A 226 11.40 16.12 -8.94
C PRO A 226 12.87 16.26 -9.37
N HIS A 227 13.60 15.15 -9.40
CA HIS A 227 15.02 15.09 -9.72
C HIS A 227 15.32 14.25 -10.97
N ARG A 228 14.30 13.78 -11.71
CA ARG A 228 14.48 12.90 -12.87
C ARG A 228 13.25 12.92 -13.79
N PRO A 229 13.41 13.20 -15.10
CA PRO A 229 12.31 13.09 -16.05
C PRO A 229 11.83 11.63 -16.19
N ALA A 230 10.59 11.46 -16.63
CA ALA A 230 10.05 10.16 -17.02
C ALA A 230 10.89 9.56 -18.17
N MET A 231 11.17 8.25 -18.07
CA MET A 231 11.72 7.49 -19.20
C MET A 231 10.61 7.16 -20.19
N SER A 232 10.96 7.05 -21.47
CA SER A 232 10.11 6.37 -22.44
C SER A 232 9.95 4.89 -22.08
N ARG A 233 8.89 4.26 -22.61
CA ARG A 233 8.61 2.83 -22.38
C ARG A 233 9.79 1.95 -22.81
N ASP A 234 10.39 2.24 -23.97
CA ASP A 234 11.54 1.51 -24.49
C ASP A 234 12.77 1.67 -23.60
N GLU A 235 13.03 2.88 -23.09
CA GLU A 235 14.13 3.11 -22.15
C GLU A 235 13.93 2.33 -20.84
N ALA A 236 12.70 2.32 -20.31
CA ALA A 236 12.37 1.58 -19.10
C ALA A 236 12.54 0.06 -19.29
N LEU A 237 12.04 -0.49 -20.41
CA LEU A 237 12.23 -1.92 -20.73
C LEU A 237 13.70 -2.28 -20.93
N ASN A 238 14.49 -1.42 -21.58
CA ASN A 238 15.93 -1.61 -21.73
C ASN A 238 16.65 -1.62 -20.38
N GLU A 239 16.24 -0.78 -19.43
CA GLU A 239 16.83 -0.78 -18.08
C GLU A 239 16.43 -2.04 -17.31
N ILE A 240 15.17 -2.49 -17.40
CA ILE A 240 14.72 -3.77 -16.84
C ILE A 240 15.57 -4.93 -17.38
N GLN A 241 15.82 -4.96 -18.68
CA GLN A 241 16.63 -6.00 -19.32
C GLN A 241 18.07 -6.02 -18.77
N LYS A 242 18.70 -4.86 -18.55
CA LYS A 242 20.05 -4.77 -17.98
C LYS A 242 20.14 -5.26 -16.53
N GLN A 243 19.06 -5.13 -15.77
CA GLN A 243 18.98 -5.55 -14.36
C GLN A 243 18.47 -6.99 -14.18
N SER A 244 18.29 -7.74 -15.29
CA SER A 244 17.95 -9.16 -15.26
C SER A 244 18.97 -9.98 -14.47
N LYS A 245 18.48 -10.92 -13.64
CA LYS A 245 19.26 -11.74 -12.70
C LYS A 245 19.99 -10.96 -11.60
N LYS A 246 19.79 -9.65 -11.50
CA LYS A 246 20.30 -8.80 -10.41
C LYS A 246 19.14 -8.33 -9.56
N GLN A 247 18.42 -7.30 -10.03
CA GLN A 247 17.21 -6.83 -9.35
C GLN A 247 16.01 -7.69 -9.72
N PHE A 248 15.87 -8.01 -11.01
CA PHE A 248 14.65 -8.61 -11.54
C PHE A 248 14.81 -10.08 -11.89
N ASP A 249 13.74 -10.83 -11.65
CA ASP A 249 13.59 -12.22 -12.09
C ASP A 249 13.72 -12.32 -13.62
N PRO A 250 14.67 -13.11 -14.15
CA PRO A 250 14.87 -13.24 -15.59
C PRO A 250 13.65 -13.77 -16.35
N GLY A 251 12.84 -14.61 -15.72
CA GLY A 251 11.59 -15.11 -16.29
C GLY A 251 10.50 -14.04 -16.39
N LEU A 252 10.47 -13.08 -15.46
CA LEU A 252 9.57 -11.92 -15.55
C LEU A 252 10.09 -10.87 -16.54
N VAL A 253 11.40 -10.66 -16.59
CA VAL A 253 12.03 -9.77 -17.59
C VAL A 253 11.69 -10.21 -19.02
N ALA A 254 11.71 -11.53 -19.30
CA ALA A 254 11.37 -12.07 -20.62
C ALA A 254 9.96 -11.70 -21.09
N ILE A 255 9.03 -11.46 -20.17
CA ILE A 255 7.65 -11.08 -20.45
C ILE A 255 7.35 -9.60 -20.17
N ALA A 256 8.36 -8.79 -19.82
CA ALA A 256 8.14 -7.38 -19.43
C ALA A 256 7.53 -6.50 -20.54
N HIS A 257 7.58 -6.94 -21.81
CA HIS A 257 6.92 -6.27 -22.92
C HIS A 257 5.40 -6.08 -22.71
N VAL A 258 4.77 -6.91 -21.87
CA VAL A 258 3.35 -6.77 -21.49
C VAL A 258 3.05 -5.53 -20.66
N LEU A 259 4.04 -4.74 -20.27
CA LEU A 259 3.84 -3.50 -19.51
C LEU A 259 3.59 -2.27 -20.40
N THR A 260 3.75 -2.43 -21.71
CA THR A 260 3.53 -1.38 -22.72
C THR A 260 2.11 -1.35 -23.22
#